data_AF-A0A537B0I5-F1
#
_entry.id   AF-A0A537B0I5-F1
#
_cell.length_a   1.000
_cell.length_b   1.000
_cell.length_c   1.000
_cell.angle_alpha   90.00
_cell.angle_beta   90.00
_cell.angle_gamma   90.00
#
_symmetry.space_group_name_H-M   'P 1'
#
loop_
_entity.id
_entity.type
_entity.pdbx_description
1 polymer ?
#
loop_
_entity_poly.entity_id
_entity_poly.type
_entity_poly.pdbx_seq_one_letter_code
_entity_poly.pdbx_strand_id
1 'polypeptide(L)'
;MSLLLLLVAATIGGGAQAAGQSVKSTDGMWTLTTDTDALAVKKESELMINASSAGSAMAKCPDVDGVTFTMPAHGHGGSTTPEAKKVGTCSYHVSGLTPTMGGDWLLHLQLKEGSKTTTAVEFNLKAQ
;
A
#
# COMPACT_ATOMS: atom_id res chain seq x y z
N MET A 1 -7.40 -56.93 -12.30
CA MET A 1 -6.42 -55.83 -12.35
C MET A 1 -7.19 -54.52 -12.26
N SER A 2 -7.37 -53.98 -11.05
CA SER A 2 -8.05 -52.68 -10.86
C SER A 2 -7.04 -51.56 -11.02
N LEU A 3 -7.37 -50.62 -11.89
CA LEU A 3 -6.58 -49.44 -12.22
C LEU A 3 -6.68 -48.43 -11.07
N LEU A 4 -5.54 -48.12 -10.45
CA LEU A 4 -5.40 -47.11 -9.40
C LEU A 4 -5.39 -45.73 -10.07
N LEU A 5 -6.45 -44.93 -9.90
CA LEU A 5 -6.45 -43.52 -10.30
C LEU A 5 -5.53 -42.74 -9.33
N LEU A 6 -4.34 -42.35 -9.79
CA LEU A 6 -3.55 -41.33 -9.11
C LEU A 6 -4.22 -39.96 -9.32
N LEU A 7 -4.77 -39.42 -8.25
CA LEU A 7 -5.20 -38.03 -8.19
C LEU A 7 -3.93 -37.16 -8.08
N VAL A 8 -3.49 -36.59 -9.19
CA VAL A 8 -2.46 -35.54 -9.18
C VAL A 8 -3.12 -34.27 -8.65
N ALA A 9 -2.93 -33.99 -7.37
CA ALA A 9 -3.23 -32.67 -6.83
C ALA A 9 -2.28 -31.67 -7.49
N ALA A 10 -2.77 -30.94 -8.49
CA ALA A 10 -2.10 -29.77 -9.02
C ALA A 10 -2.00 -28.74 -7.90
N THR A 11 -0.82 -28.65 -7.27
CA THR A 11 -0.49 -27.53 -6.40
C THR A 11 -0.42 -26.29 -7.28
N ILE A 12 -1.52 -25.55 -7.34
CA ILE A 12 -1.52 -24.18 -7.84
C ILE A 12 -0.60 -23.44 -6.88
N GLY A 13 0.63 -23.16 -7.32
CA GLY A 13 1.59 -22.34 -6.60
C GLY A 13 1.07 -20.91 -6.52
N GLY A 14 0.08 -20.67 -5.67
CA GLY A 14 -0.23 -19.35 -5.17
C GLY A 14 0.91 -18.98 -4.25
N GLY A 15 1.94 -18.32 -4.79
CA GLY A 15 2.88 -17.58 -3.98
C GLY A 15 2.05 -16.66 -3.09
N ALA A 16 2.09 -16.88 -1.78
CA ALA A 16 1.46 -16.00 -0.82
C ALA A 16 2.07 -14.61 -1.03
N GLN A 17 1.33 -13.73 -1.70
CA GLN A 17 1.65 -12.30 -1.68
C GLN A 17 1.62 -11.93 -0.19
N ALA A 18 2.70 -11.31 0.29
CA ALA A 18 2.76 -10.81 1.65
C ALA A 18 1.49 -9.98 1.89
N ALA A 19 0.73 -10.32 2.93
CA ALA A 19 -0.50 -9.61 3.22
C ALA A 19 -0.15 -8.15 3.49
N GLY A 20 -0.73 -7.23 2.72
CA GLY A 20 -0.48 -5.81 2.95
C GLY A 20 -0.98 -5.31 4.30
N GLN A 21 -0.72 -4.04 4.57
CA GLN A 21 -1.06 -3.40 5.84
C GLN A 21 -2.41 -2.72 5.79
N SER A 22 -3.09 -2.63 6.93
CA SER A 22 -4.27 -1.77 7.10
C SER A 22 -3.98 -0.74 8.19
N VAL A 23 -4.19 0.53 7.87
CA VAL A 23 -3.88 1.67 8.73
C VAL A 23 -5.06 2.62 8.75
N LYS A 24 -5.29 3.23 9.91
CA LYS A 24 -6.33 4.25 10.07
C LYS A 24 -5.75 5.62 9.85
N SER A 25 -6.52 6.46 9.19
CA SER A 25 -6.23 7.88 9.05
C SER A 25 -6.25 8.56 10.42
N THR A 26 -5.47 9.61 10.63
CA THR A 26 -5.28 10.24 11.95
C THR A 26 -6.59 10.73 12.58
N ASP A 27 -7.56 11.15 11.78
CA ASP A 27 -8.91 11.55 12.22
C ASP A 27 -9.86 10.36 12.44
N GLY A 28 -9.41 9.14 12.17
CA GLY A 28 -10.20 7.92 12.30
C GLY A 28 -11.30 7.75 11.25
N MET A 29 -11.37 8.59 10.21
CA MET A 29 -12.44 8.54 9.19
C MET A 29 -12.22 7.46 8.14
N TRP A 30 -10.96 7.13 7.83
CA TRP A 30 -10.60 6.20 6.77
C TRP A 30 -9.74 5.05 7.30
N THR A 31 -9.97 3.87 6.76
CA THR A 31 -9.02 2.75 6.80
C THR A 31 -8.47 2.54 5.41
N LEU A 32 -7.15 2.60 5.27
CA LEU A 32 -6.45 2.37 4.02
C LEU A 32 -5.69 1.06 4.10
N THR A 33 -5.77 0.28 3.04
CA THR A 33 -5.16 -1.05 2.96
C THR A 33 -4.25 -1.13 1.74
N THR A 34 -2.99 -1.53 1.93
CA THR A 34 -2.08 -1.87 0.83
C THR A 34 -2.25 -3.33 0.42
N ASP A 35 -1.82 -3.67 -0.79
CA ASP A 35 -1.71 -5.04 -1.30
C ASP A 35 -0.45 -5.76 -0.80
N THR A 36 0.61 -5.02 -0.46
CA THR A 36 1.85 -5.54 0.12
C THR A 36 2.43 -4.59 1.17
N ASP A 37 3.24 -5.12 2.07
CA ASP A 37 4.09 -4.38 3.00
C ASP A 37 5.58 -4.52 2.67
N ALA A 38 5.94 -5.32 1.67
CA ALA A 38 7.31 -5.59 1.29
C ALA A 38 7.68 -4.92 -0.04
N LEU A 39 8.87 -4.34 -0.09
CA LEU A 39 9.47 -3.69 -1.26
C LEU A 39 10.84 -4.32 -1.58
N ALA A 40 11.25 -4.25 -2.84
CA ALA A 40 12.57 -4.69 -3.26
C ALA A 40 13.56 -3.51 -3.26
N VAL A 41 14.74 -3.69 -2.65
CA VAL A 41 15.81 -2.69 -2.62
C VAL A 41 16.35 -2.39 -4.02
N LYS A 42 16.60 -1.11 -4.33
CA LYS A 42 17.12 -0.58 -5.60
C LYS A 42 16.29 -0.96 -6.82
N LYS A 43 15.03 -1.30 -6.60
CA LYS A 43 14.07 -1.61 -7.65
C LYS A 43 12.85 -0.73 -7.45
N GLU A 44 12.39 -0.14 -8.55
CA GLU A 44 11.13 0.58 -8.54
C GLU A 44 10.00 -0.39 -8.20
N SER A 45 9.18 0.03 -7.25
CA SER A 45 8.05 -0.70 -6.73
C SER A 45 6.80 0.17 -6.84
N GLU A 46 5.66 -0.51 -6.94
CA GLU A 46 4.34 0.09 -6.99
C GLU A 46 3.44 -0.61 -5.98
N LEU A 47 2.39 0.07 -5.53
CA LEU A 47 1.44 -0.43 -4.55
C LEU A 47 0.03 -0.08 -4.95
N MET A 48 -0.90 -0.99 -4.64
CA MET A 48 -2.32 -0.69 -4.67
C MET A 48 -2.83 -0.36 -3.28
N ILE A 49 -3.49 0.79 -3.16
CA ILE A 49 -4.07 1.26 -1.90
C ILE A 49 -5.58 1.39 -2.06
N ASN A 50 -6.32 0.71 -1.18
CA ASN A 50 -7.76 0.77 -1.12
C ASN A 50 -8.20 1.49 0.14
N ALA A 51 -9.04 2.51 0.01
CA ALA A 51 -9.62 3.26 1.11
C ALA A 51 -11.04 2.79 1.41
N SER A 52 -11.41 2.78 2.68
CA SER A 52 -12.76 2.48 3.16
C SER A 52 -13.11 3.38 4.34
N SER A 53 -14.39 3.69 4.54
CA SER A 53 -14.84 4.47 5.70
C SER A 53 -14.71 3.66 6.99
N ALA A 54 -14.04 4.21 7.99
CA ALA A 54 -13.87 3.59 9.30
C ALA A 54 -15.13 3.81 10.17
N GLY A 55 -16.21 3.11 9.84
CA GLY A 55 -17.46 3.13 10.60
C GLY A 55 -18.54 4.00 9.97
N SER A 56 -19.52 3.33 9.35
CA SER A 56 -20.71 3.89 8.68
C SER A 56 -20.46 4.50 7.30
N ALA A 57 -21.38 4.19 6.38
CA ALA A 57 -21.39 4.49 4.96
C ALA A 57 -21.12 5.97 4.61
N MET A 58 -19.85 6.35 4.47
CA MET A 58 -19.52 7.56 3.73
C MET A 58 -19.60 7.25 2.24
N ALA A 59 -20.43 8.00 1.51
CA ALA A 59 -20.70 7.77 0.09
C ALA A 59 -19.54 8.22 -0.85
N LYS A 60 -18.44 8.73 -0.30
CA LYS A 60 -17.33 9.31 -1.06
C LYS A 60 -16.01 8.70 -0.59
N CYS A 61 -15.00 8.74 -1.45
CA CYS A 61 -13.63 8.34 -1.13
C CYS A 61 -12.80 9.59 -0.85
N PRO A 62 -11.73 9.51 -0.04
CA PRO A 62 -10.79 10.62 0.07
C PRO A 62 -10.09 10.85 -1.28
N ASP A 63 -9.59 12.04 -1.54
CA ASP A 63 -8.57 12.24 -2.57
C ASP A 63 -7.19 12.19 -1.92
N VAL A 64 -6.17 11.76 -2.67
CA VAL A 64 -4.78 11.81 -2.22
C VAL A 64 -4.17 13.10 -2.79
N ASP A 65 -3.85 14.04 -1.90
CA ASP A 65 -3.35 15.39 -2.23
C ASP A 65 -1.81 15.47 -2.10
N GLY A 66 -1.20 14.48 -1.46
CA GLY A 66 0.25 14.39 -1.30
C GLY A 66 0.74 12.97 -0.98
N VAL A 67 1.94 12.66 -1.44
CA VAL A 67 2.62 11.38 -1.20
C VAL A 67 4.07 11.67 -0.88
N THR A 68 4.58 11.09 0.21
CA THR A 68 6.00 11.13 0.52
C THR A 68 6.49 9.74 0.92
N PHE A 69 7.74 9.45 0.60
CA PHE A 69 8.36 8.15 0.85
C PHE A 69 9.73 8.36 1.49
N THR A 70 9.89 7.92 2.74
CA THR A 70 11.04 8.28 3.57
C THR A 70 11.61 7.11 4.35
N MET A 71 12.87 7.20 4.78
CA MET A 71 13.50 6.25 5.68
C MET A 71 13.88 6.99 6.97
N PRO A 72 13.06 6.95 8.04
CA PRO A 72 13.25 7.78 9.23
C PRO A 72 14.64 7.64 9.88
N ALA A 73 15.19 6.43 9.87
CA ALA A 73 16.49 6.13 10.46
C ALA A 73 17.67 6.87 9.78
N HIS A 74 17.47 7.49 8.62
CA HIS A 74 18.53 8.18 7.87
C HIS A 74 18.23 9.66 7.59
N GLY A 75 17.18 10.23 8.21
CA GLY A 75 16.92 11.68 8.24
C GLY A 75 16.56 12.32 6.89
N HIS A 76 16.58 11.57 5.79
CA HIS A 76 16.23 12.03 4.45
C HIS A 76 15.41 10.96 3.71
N GLY A 77 14.49 11.40 2.85
CA GLY A 77 13.81 10.51 1.93
C GLY A 77 14.74 9.98 0.84
N GLY A 78 14.35 8.90 0.18
CA GLY A 78 15.04 8.48 -1.04
C GLY A 78 14.97 9.59 -2.08
N SER A 79 15.89 9.59 -3.06
CA SER A 79 15.77 10.45 -4.26
C SER A 79 14.66 9.90 -5.17
N THR A 80 13.43 9.91 -4.65
CA THR A 80 12.23 9.35 -5.26
C THR A 80 11.15 10.40 -5.30
N THR A 81 10.35 10.40 -6.36
CA THR A 81 9.18 11.28 -6.50
C THR A 81 7.96 10.39 -6.57
N PRO A 82 7.45 9.92 -5.41
CA PRO A 82 6.31 9.02 -5.41
C PRO A 82 5.04 9.78 -5.80
N GLU A 83 4.17 9.10 -6.53
CA GLU A 83 2.90 9.66 -6.99
C GLU A 83 1.76 8.70 -6.67
N ALA A 84 0.59 9.23 -6.30
CA ALA A 84 -0.63 8.46 -6.15
C ALA A 84 -1.64 8.88 -7.22
N LYS A 85 -2.10 7.91 -8.01
CA LYS A 85 -3.13 8.11 -9.02
C LYS A 85 -4.36 7.31 -8.67
N LYS A 86 -5.54 7.95 -8.69
CA LYS A 86 -6.81 7.26 -8.53
C LYS A 86 -7.07 6.39 -9.76
N VAL A 87 -7.27 5.09 -9.56
CA VAL A 87 -7.49 4.11 -10.64
C VAL A 87 -8.83 3.36 -10.52
N GLY A 88 -9.57 3.58 -9.44
CA GLY A 88 -10.89 2.99 -9.23
C GLY A 88 -11.66 3.67 -8.11
N THR A 89 -12.78 3.07 -7.73
CA THR A 89 -13.58 3.53 -6.58
C THR A 89 -12.80 3.31 -5.30
N CYS A 90 -12.35 4.40 -4.69
CA CYS A 90 -11.53 4.40 -3.48
C CYS A 90 -10.22 3.61 -3.64
N SER A 91 -9.71 3.46 -4.86
CA SER A 91 -8.48 2.73 -5.16
C SER A 91 -7.45 3.65 -5.82
N TYR A 92 -6.23 3.59 -5.31
CA TYR A 92 -5.10 4.43 -5.73
C TYR A 92 -3.92 3.54 -6.05
N HIS A 93 -3.29 3.81 -7.19
CA HIS A 93 -2.02 3.23 -7.58
C HIS A 93 -0.92 4.20 -7.13
N VAL A 94 -0.01 3.72 -6.29
CA VAL A 94 1.16 4.47 -5.86
C VAL A 94 2.38 3.95 -6.59
N SER A 95 3.13 4.83 -7.24
CA SER A 95 4.31 4.51 -8.05
C SER A 95 5.51 5.35 -7.64
N GLY A 96 6.68 5.09 -8.24
CA GLY A 96 7.92 5.82 -7.95
C GLY A 96 8.57 5.46 -6.63
N LEU A 97 8.20 4.33 -6.01
CA LEU A 97 8.77 3.88 -4.73
C LEU A 97 10.06 3.09 -4.99
N THR A 98 11.21 3.71 -4.74
CA THR A 98 12.52 3.05 -4.93
C THR A 98 13.31 3.11 -3.63
N PRO A 99 13.17 2.13 -2.72
CA PRO A 99 13.97 2.08 -1.51
C PRO A 99 15.43 1.80 -1.89
N THR A 100 16.35 2.68 -1.52
CA THR A 100 17.76 2.57 -1.93
C THR A 100 18.57 1.56 -1.12
N MET A 101 18.06 1.19 0.05
CA MET A 101 18.67 0.29 1.03
C MET A 101 17.60 -0.50 1.78
N GLY A 102 17.99 -1.63 2.36
CA GLY A 102 17.09 -2.45 3.16
C GLY A 102 16.70 -1.77 4.48
N GLY A 103 15.55 -2.14 5.02
CA GLY A 103 15.03 -1.63 6.30
C GLY A 103 13.63 -1.04 6.18
N ASP A 104 13.30 -0.16 7.13
CA ASP A 104 11.95 0.36 7.32
C ASP A 104 11.77 1.68 6.59
N TRP A 105 10.88 1.67 5.62
CA TRP A 105 10.49 2.84 4.86
C TRP A 105 9.06 3.24 5.23
N LEU A 106 8.80 4.54 5.31
CA LEU A 106 7.47 5.09 5.56
C LEU A 106 6.90 5.67 4.27
N LEU A 107 5.75 5.15 3.86
CA LEU A 107 4.90 5.80 2.88
C LEU A 107 3.86 6.62 3.63
N HIS A 108 3.93 7.94 3.45
CA HIS A 108 2.98 8.88 4.03
C HIS A 108 2.06 9.41 2.92
N LEU A 109 0.75 9.26 3.11
CA LEU A 109 -0.27 9.82 2.24
C LEU A 109 -1.00 10.96 2.94
N GLN A 110 -1.11 12.10 2.27
CA GLN A 110 -1.97 13.18 2.70
C GLN A 110 -3.32 13.09 1.98
N LEU A 111 -4.37 12.93 2.76
CA LEU A 111 -5.74 12.80 2.27
C LEU A 111 -6.50 14.11 2.39
N LYS A 112 -7.45 14.25 1.47
CA LYS A 112 -8.33 15.39 1.36
C LYS A 112 -9.78 14.95 1.18
N GLU A 113 -10.68 15.66 1.84
CA GLU A 113 -12.11 15.56 1.60
C GLU A 113 -12.65 16.97 1.29
N GLY A 114 -13.07 17.19 0.05
CA GLY A 114 -13.50 18.52 -0.39
C GLY A 114 -12.38 19.55 -0.29
N SER A 115 -12.59 20.62 0.49
CA SER A 115 -11.58 21.68 0.70
C SER A 115 -10.65 21.41 1.89
N LYS A 116 -10.85 20.31 2.62
CA LYS A 116 -10.14 20.00 3.86
C LYS A 116 -9.02 19.00 3.57
N THR A 117 -7.77 19.47 3.52
CA THR A 117 -6.57 18.64 3.52
C THR A 117 -6.18 18.45 4.98
N THR A 118 -6.31 17.27 5.55
CA THR A 118 -6.07 17.13 7.01
C THR A 118 -5.53 15.79 7.43
N THR A 119 -5.65 14.75 6.60
CA THR A 119 -5.50 13.40 7.15
C THR A 119 -4.28 12.68 6.59
N ALA A 120 -3.28 12.52 7.44
CA ALA A 120 -2.11 11.72 7.17
C ALA A 120 -2.41 10.23 7.41
N VAL A 121 -1.76 9.38 6.62
CA VAL A 121 -1.73 7.93 6.79
C VAL A 121 -0.30 7.47 6.58
N GLU A 122 0.22 6.64 7.47
CA GLU A 122 1.60 6.15 7.41
C GLU A 122 1.63 4.61 7.35
N PHE A 123 2.22 4.06 6.29
CA PHE A 123 2.50 2.64 6.14
C PHE A 123 3.98 2.36 6.40
N ASN A 124 4.29 1.29 7.15
CA ASN A 124 5.66 0.86 7.38
C ASN A 124 6.04 -0.25 6.39
N LEU A 125 6.72 0.10 5.31
CA LEU A 125 7.09 -0.81 4.24
C LEU A 125 8.50 -1.36 4.47
N LYS A 126 8.64 -2.69 4.43
CA LYS A 126 9.90 -3.40 4.63
C LYS A 126 10.62 -3.57 3.30
N ALA A 127 11.75 -2.92 3.12
CA ALA A 127 12.59 -3.10 1.95
C ALA A 127 13.62 -4.21 2.18
N GLN A 128 13.70 -5.18 1.27
CA GLN A 128 14.65 -6.30 1.31
C GLN A 128 15.32 -6.53 -0.05
#